data_AF-A0A2M7ZCG7-F1
#
_entry.id   AF-A0A2M7ZCG7-F1
#
_cell.length_a   1.000
_cell.length_b   1.000
_cell.length_c   1.000
_cell.angle_alpha   90.00
_cell.angle_beta   90.00
_cell.angle_gamma   90.00
#
_symmetry.space_group_name_H-M   'P 1'
#
loop_
_entity.id
_entity.type
_entity.pdbx_description
1 polymer ?
#
loop_
_entity_poly.entity_id
_entity_poly.type
_entity_poly.pdbx_seq_one_letter_code
_entity_poly.pdbx_strand_id
1 'polypeptide(L)'
;MPAVDLKMIANPTTEIISKGKELFDSNCKSCHGDQGNGDGPAGVALNPKPRNFHQKEGWTNGNKFSEIYQTLQEGIVKNGMAAYEYISPSDRISIINYIRSLDQFPVIEENEILMLDATYNLSQAVDMPNQIPVKKAIEKIIYENLQSDFDRIDSEMKKILVQNSFNPEKAYAGILITAREKSFDEFVSAISLNPTDFYLSANIKKLSKNEWQKIYSFFVKG
;
A
#
# COMPACT_ATOMS: atom_id res chain seq x y z
N MET A 1 -12.75 1.64 -5.18
CA MET A 1 -12.40 3.01 -4.76
C MET A 1 -13.67 3.78 -4.49
N PRO A 2 -13.68 4.68 -3.50
CA PRO A 2 -14.82 5.57 -3.30
C PRO A 2 -15.02 6.45 -4.54
N ALA A 3 -16.26 6.82 -4.81
CA ALA A 3 -16.59 7.81 -5.83
C ALA A 3 -15.83 9.12 -5.59
N VAL A 4 -15.36 9.75 -6.65
CA VAL A 4 -14.74 11.08 -6.62
C VAL A 4 -15.82 12.15 -6.49
N ASP A 5 -15.63 13.10 -5.57
CA ASP A 5 -16.41 14.35 -5.59
C ASP A 5 -15.87 15.26 -6.70
N LEU A 6 -16.58 15.30 -7.85
CA LEU A 6 -16.17 16.06 -9.03
C LEU A 6 -15.98 17.56 -8.76
N LYS A 7 -16.56 18.12 -7.68
CA LYS A 7 -16.36 19.53 -7.31
C LYS A 7 -14.89 19.85 -7.04
N MET A 8 -14.13 18.86 -6.58
CA MET A 8 -12.70 19.03 -6.28
C MET A 8 -11.83 19.25 -7.52
N ILE A 9 -12.35 18.95 -8.72
CA ILE A 9 -11.66 19.18 -9.98
C ILE A 9 -11.60 20.68 -10.27
N ALA A 10 -12.75 21.37 -10.20
CA ALA A 10 -12.83 22.81 -10.49
C ALA A 10 -12.47 23.71 -9.30
N ASN A 11 -12.75 23.26 -8.08
CA ASN A 11 -12.59 24.06 -6.86
C ASN A 11 -11.77 23.30 -5.80
N PRO A 12 -10.46 23.10 -6.03
CA PRO A 12 -9.63 22.39 -5.08
C PRO A 12 -9.43 23.20 -3.78
N THR A 13 -9.54 22.55 -2.63
CA THR A 13 -9.15 23.17 -1.35
C THR A 13 -7.63 23.15 -1.19
N THR A 14 -7.11 23.92 -0.24
CA THR A 14 -5.68 23.94 0.07
C THR A 14 -5.16 22.55 0.47
N GLU A 15 -5.97 21.74 1.14
CA GLU A 15 -5.62 20.37 1.53
C GLU A 15 -5.41 19.47 0.30
N ILE A 16 -6.24 19.63 -0.74
CA ILE A 16 -6.12 18.87 -1.99
C ILE A 16 -4.85 19.24 -2.74
N ILE A 17 -4.52 20.54 -2.79
CA ILE A 17 -3.28 21.01 -3.41
C ILE A 17 -2.05 20.52 -2.61
N SER A 18 -2.11 20.59 -1.27
CA SER A 18 -1.03 20.10 -0.39
C SER A 18 -0.79 18.60 -0.57
N LYS A 19 -1.87 17.80 -0.59
CA LYS A 19 -1.79 16.37 -0.87
C LYS A 19 -1.21 16.11 -2.27
N GLY A 20 -1.64 16.87 -3.26
CA GLY A 20 -1.12 16.83 -4.62
C GLY A 20 0.39 17.07 -4.67
N LYS A 21 0.90 18.02 -3.88
CA LYS A 21 2.34 18.27 -3.75
C LYS A 21 3.08 17.06 -3.18
N GLU A 22 2.61 16.48 -2.08
CA GLU A 22 3.26 15.31 -1.46
C GLU A 22 3.35 14.12 -2.43
N LEU A 23 2.26 13.89 -3.18
CA LEU A 23 2.20 12.86 -4.20
C LEU A 23 3.12 13.19 -5.38
N PHE A 24 3.18 14.45 -5.82
CA PHE A 24 4.09 14.89 -6.87
C PHE A 24 5.56 14.71 -6.47
N ASP A 25 5.91 15.09 -5.24
CA ASP A 25 7.26 14.92 -4.70
C ASP A 25 7.69 13.44 -4.70
N SER A 26 6.74 12.54 -4.41
CA SER A 26 6.99 11.09 -4.34
C SER A 26 7.05 10.41 -5.71
N ASN A 27 6.29 10.89 -6.71
CA ASN A 27 6.05 10.15 -7.95
C ASN A 27 6.57 10.85 -9.23
N CYS A 28 6.72 12.17 -9.20
CA CYS A 28 6.89 12.99 -10.42
C CYS A 28 8.19 13.82 -10.39
N LYS A 29 8.58 14.33 -9.21
CA LYS A 29 9.70 15.25 -9.01
C LYS A 29 11.04 14.74 -9.55
N SER A 30 11.32 13.44 -9.46
CA SER A 30 12.59 12.86 -9.93
C SER A 30 12.84 13.10 -11.42
N CYS A 31 11.78 13.17 -12.24
CA CYS A 31 11.84 13.44 -13.67
C CYS A 31 11.48 14.91 -14.00
N HIS A 32 10.42 15.44 -13.39
CA HIS A 32 9.90 16.77 -13.72
C HIS A 32 10.53 17.93 -12.93
N GLY A 33 11.37 17.64 -11.93
CA GLY A 33 12.02 18.64 -11.09
C GLY A 33 11.13 19.12 -9.95
N ASP A 34 11.74 19.76 -8.94
CA ASP A 34 11.06 20.21 -7.71
C ASP A 34 9.97 21.26 -8.00
N GLN A 35 10.23 22.11 -8.99
CA GLN A 35 9.32 23.18 -9.42
C GLN A 35 8.59 22.85 -10.74
N GLY A 36 8.71 21.62 -11.26
CA GLY A 36 8.05 21.23 -12.50
C GLY A 36 8.72 21.76 -13.78
N ASN A 37 10.01 22.10 -13.74
CA ASN A 37 10.75 22.68 -14.88
C ASN A 37 11.19 21.65 -15.93
N GLY A 38 10.92 20.35 -15.72
CA GLY A 38 11.41 19.27 -16.58
C GLY A 38 12.92 19.00 -16.44
N ASP A 39 13.50 19.41 -15.32
CA ASP A 39 14.94 19.38 -15.02
C ASP A 39 15.31 18.37 -13.91
N GLY A 40 14.41 17.45 -13.59
CA GLY A 40 14.67 16.41 -12.60
C GLY A 40 15.86 15.52 -12.99
N PRO A 41 16.65 15.04 -12.02
CA PRO A 41 17.88 14.29 -12.30
C PRO A 41 17.65 13.01 -13.12
N ALA A 42 16.50 12.34 -12.97
CA ALA A 42 16.15 11.18 -13.79
C ALA A 42 15.68 11.55 -15.21
N GLY A 43 15.31 12.81 -15.43
CA GLY A 43 14.81 13.33 -16.70
C GLY A 43 15.89 13.80 -17.68
N VAL A 44 17.11 14.08 -17.19
CA VAL A 44 18.18 14.74 -17.98
C VAL A 44 18.55 13.95 -19.25
N ALA A 45 18.54 12.62 -19.18
CA ALA A 45 18.93 11.74 -20.28
C ALA A 45 17.76 11.34 -21.20
N LEU A 46 16.51 11.72 -20.88
CA LEU A 46 15.34 11.36 -21.67
C LEU A 46 15.22 12.25 -22.92
N ASN A 47 14.82 11.63 -24.02
CA ASN A 47 14.49 12.32 -25.27
C ASN A 47 13.15 11.79 -25.81
N PRO A 48 12.08 12.61 -25.85
CA PRO A 48 12.06 14.03 -25.43
C PRO A 48 12.25 14.21 -23.92
N LYS A 49 12.73 15.38 -23.51
CA LYS A 49 12.85 15.74 -22.09
C LYS A 49 11.47 15.74 -21.41
N PRO A 50 11.39 15.47 -20.09
CA PRO A 50 10.15 15.62 -19.34
C PRO A 50 9.55 17.01 -19.49
N ARG A 51 8.22 17.08 -19.36
CA ARG A 51 7.50 18.33 -19.56
C ARG A 51 7.90 19.38 -18.53
N ASN A 52 8.18 20.59 -19.01
CA ASN A 52 8.22 21.81 -18.21
C ASN A 52 6.79 22.36 -18.14
N PHE A 53 6.22 22.40 -16.94
CA PHE A 53 4.84 22.81 -16.70
C PHE A 53 4.60 24.31 -16.79
N HIS A 54 5.67 25.12 -16.82
CA HIS A 54 5.63 26.58 -17.04
C HIS A 54 5.61 26.97 -18.52
N GLN A 55 5.53 25.99 -19.43
CA GLN A 55 5.45 26.21 -20.87
C GLN A 55 4.05 25.83 -21.38
N LYS A 56 3.43 26.75 -22.12
CA LYS A 56 2.07 26.58 -22.65
C LYS A 56 2.04 25.61 -23.83
N GLU A 57 3.04 25.65 -24.70
CA GLU A 57 3.17 24.79 -25.88
C GLU A 57 4.01 23.55 -25.62
N GLY A 58 3.86 22.49 -26.42
CA GLY A 58 4.70 21.29 -26.36
C GLY A 58 4.19 20.19 -25.42
N TRP A 59 2.94 20.28 -24.97
CA TRP A 59 2.24 19.19 -24.28
C TRP A 59 1.85 18.10 -25.29
N THR A 60 2.18 16.84 -25.02
CA THR A 60 1.90 15.73 -25.95
C THR A 60 0.41 15.48 -26.14
N ASN A 61 -0.35 15.45 -25.04
CA ASN A 61 -1.81 15.25 -25.06
C ASN A 61 -2.59 16.56 -24.86
N GLY A 62 -1.89 17.68 -24.65
CA GLY A 62 -2.46 18.98 -24.27
C GLY A 62 -2.36 19.29 -22.77
N ASN A 63 -2.78 20.49 -22.38
CA ASN A 63 -2.62 21.04 -21.02
C ASN A 63 -3.96 21.32 -20.30
N LYS A 64 -5.09 20.89 -20.85
CA LYS A 64 -6.36 20.91 -20.14
C LYS A 64 -6.37 19.88 -19.01
N PHE A 65 -7.27 20.03 -18.04
CA PHE A 65 -7.32 19.13 -16.89
C PHE A 65 -7.51 17.67 -17.30
N SER A 66 -8.45 17.43 -18.21
CA SER A 66 -8.77 16.12 -18.77
C SER A 66 -7.61 15.49 -19.53
N GLU A 67 -6.83 16.29 -20.27
CA GLU A 67 -5.67 15.84 -21.05
C GLU A 67 -4.48 15.46 -20.13
N ILE A 68 -4.30 16.19 -19.03
CA ILE A 68 -3.33 15.82 -17.99
C ILE A 68 -3.81 14.56 -17.25
N TYR A 69 -5.11 14.44 -16.96
CA TYR A 69 -5.66 13.23 -16.35
C TYR A 69 -5.45 12.00 -17.24
N GLN A 70 -5.75 12.11 -18.54
CA GLN A 70 -5.45 11.08 -19.53
C GLN A 70 -3.97 10.71 -19.50
N THR A 71 -3.08 11.70 -19.45
CA THR A 71 -1.62 11.47 -19.40
C THR A 71 -1.22 10.68 -18.15
N LEU A 72 -1.81 10.96 -16.99
CA LEU A 72 -1.56 10.17 -15.78
C LEU A 72 -2.19 8.77 -15.85
N GLN A 73 -3.35 8.63 -16.48
CA GLN A 73 -4.05 7.34 -16.61
C GLN A 73 -3.35 6.40 -17.60
N GLU A 74 -2.89 6.90 -18.74
CA GLU A 74 -2.42 6.09 -19.86
C GLU A 74 -0.90 6.14 -20.05
N GLY A 75 -0.24 7.16 -19.49
CA GLY A 75 1.18 7.45 -19.71
C GLY A 75 1.47 7.97 -21.11
N ILE A 76 2.75 8.24 -21.35
CA ILE A 76 3.31 8.52 -22.68
C ILE A 76 4.48 7.56 -22.88
N VAL A 77 4.15 6.26 -22.94
CA VAL A 77 5.12 5.15 -22.83
C VAL A 77 6.23 5.27 -23.88
N LYS A 78 5.89 5.69 -25.11
CA LYS A 78 6.87 5.91 -26.18
C LYS A 78 7.93 6.97 -25.85
N ASN A 79 7.60 7.93 -24.98
CA ASN A 79 8.47 9.01 -24.54
C ASN A 79 9.02 8.78 -23.11
N GLY A 80 8.85 7.57 -22.56
CA GLY A 80 9.41 7.18 -21.27
C GLY A 80 8.57 7.53 -20.04
N MET A 81 7.37 8.12 -20.21
CA MET A 81 6.46 8.37 -19.07
C MET A 81 5.53 7.18 -18.86
N ALA A 82 5.68 6.49 -17.73
CA ALA A 82 4.81 5.38 -17.35
C ALA A 82 3.36 5.85 -17.09
N ALA A 83 2.42 4.91 -17.16
CA ALA A 83 1.07 5.12 -16.65
C ALA A 83 1.08 5.10 -15.11
N TYR A 84 0.27 5.96 -14.51
CA TYR A 84 0.04 6.07 -13.07
C TYR A 84 -1.40 5.66 -12.72
N GLU A 85 -1.93 4.66 -13.46
CA GLU A 85 -3.29 4.15 -13.29
C GLU A 85 -3.54 3.53 -11.90
N TYR A 86 -2.47 3.07 -11.24
CA TYR A 86 -2.48 2.53 -9.87
C TYR A 86 -2.66 3.60 -8.77
N ILE A 87 -2.39 4.88 -9.06
CA ILE A 87 -2.70 5.97 -8.13
C ILE A 87 -4.22 6.17 -8.14
N SER A 88 -4.86 6.46 -7.01
CA SER A 88 -6.32 6.65 -7.01
C SER A 88 -6.77 7.81 -7.92
N PRO A 89 -7.97 7.77 -8.50
CA PRO A 89 -8.52 8.90 -9.25
C PRO A 89 -8.48 10.22 -8.47
N SER A 90 -8.85 10.22 -7.19
CA SER A 90 -8.81 11.42 -6.33
C SER A 90 -7.38 11.91 -6.08
N ASP A 91 -6.42 10.99 -5.95
CA ASP A 91 -5.00 11.34 -5.81
C ASP A 91 -4.41 11.88 -7.12
N ARG A 92 -4.77 11.30 -8.27
CA ARG A 92 -4.42 11.88 -9.59
C ARG A 92 -4.99 13.28 -9.74
N ILE A 93 -6.25 13.51 -9.37
CA ILE A 93 -6.86 14.84 -9.38
C ILE A 93 -6.09 15.80 -8.46
N SER A 94 -5.67 15.34 -7.28
CA SER A 94 -4.84 16.13 -6.36
C SER A 94 -3.49 16.51 -7.00
N ILE A 95 -2.80 15.56 -7.64
CA ILE A 95 -1.54 15.81 -8.38
C ILE A 95 -1.75 16.85 -9.48
N ILE A 96 -2.82 16.71 -10.29
CA ILE A 96 -3.11 17.65 -11.39
C ILE A 96 -3.39 19.05 -10.84
N ASN A 97 -4.15 19.17 -9.75
CA ASN A 97 -4.42 20.47 -9.12
C ASN A 97 -3.14 21.11 -8.55
N TYR A 98 -2.20 20.33 -8.03
CA TYR A 98 -0.89 20.84 -7.67
C TYR A 98 -0.10 21.33 -8.89
N ILE A 99 -0.03 20.53 -9.97
CA ILE A 99 0.65 20.94 -11.22
C ILE A 99 0.05 22.26 -11.74
N ARG A 100 -1.27 22.37 -11.72
CA ARG A 100 -2.00 23.57 -12.13
C ARG A 100 -1.80 24.77 -11.21
N SER A 101 -1.32 24.57 -9.99
CA SER A 101 -0.95 25.65 -9.07
C SER A 101 0.44 26.24 -9.35
N LEU A 102 1.25 25.58 -10.18
CA LEU A 102 2.61 26.01 -10.52
C LEU A 102 2.64 27.14 -11.56
N ASP A 103 1.63 27.23 -12.43
CA ASP A 103 1.52 28.24 -13.49
C ASP A 103 0.04 28.46 -13.90
N GLN A 104 -0.21 29.30 -14.90
CA GLN A 104 -1.52 29.55 -15.46
C GLN A 104 -1.92 28.50 -16.51
N PHE A 105 -2.93 27.69 -16.16
CA PHE A 105 -3.52 26.69 -17.04
C PHE A 105 -4.90 27.13 -17.57
N PRO A 106 -5.40 26.50 -18.66
CA PRO A 106 -6.76 26.74 -19.14
C PRO A 106 -7.81 26.53 -18.05
N VAL A 107 -8.87 27.34 -18.07
CA VAL A 107 -10.03 27.18 -17.18
C VAL A 107 -10.65 25.80 -17.40
N ILE A 108 -11.10 25.18 -16.30
CA ILE A 108 -11.77 23.89 -16.36
C ILE A 108 -13.26 24.16 -16.62
N GLU A 109 -13.73 23.73 -17.77
CA GLU A 109 -15.12 23.91 -18.18
C GLU A 109 -15.99 22.78 -17.62
N GLU A 110 -17.27 23.04 -17.33
CA GLU A 110 -18.18 22.03 -16.77
C GLU A 110 -18.33 20.80 -17.70
N ASN A 111 -18.41 21.04 -19.01
CA ASN A 111 -18.48 19.97 -20.00
C ASN A 111 -17.23 19.08 -20.01
N GLU A 112 -16.05 19.63 -19.70
CA GLU A 112 -14.80 18.88 -19.60
C GLU A 112 -14.89 17.87 -18.45
N ILE A 113 -15.42 18.30 -17.29
CA ILE A 113 -15.60 17.44 -16.11
C ILE A 113 -16.59 16.31 -16.43
N LEU A 114 -17.70 16.63 -17.07
CA LEU A 114 -18.72 15.64 -17.46
C LEU A 114 -18.18 14.61 -18.46
N MET A 115 -17.41 15.04 -19.46
CA MET A 115 -16.79 14.13 -20.42
C MET A 115 -15.72 13.26 -19.75
N LEU A 116 -14.94 13.83 -18.83
CA LEU A 116 -13.91 13.11 -18.10
C LEU A 116 -14.54 12.01 -17.22
N ASP A 117 -15.61 12.36 -16.51
CA ASP A 117 -16.38 11.41 -15.70
C ASP A 117 -16.99 10.31 -16.56
N ALA A 118 -17.62 10.65 -17.68
CA ALA A 118 -18.18 9.66 -18.61
C ALA A 118 -17.12 8.72 -19.20
N THR A 119 -15.89 9.19 -19.38
CA THR A 119 -14.79 8.41 -19.95
C THR A 119 -14.16 7.46 -18.92
N TYR A 120 -13.97 7.93 -17.68
CA TYR A 120 -13.21 7.21 -16.66
C TYR A 120 -14.04 6.75 -15.45
N ASN A 121 -15.36 6.96 -15.46
CA ASN A 121 -16.32 6.61 -14.42
C ASN A 121 -15.91 7.11 -13.01
N LEU A 122 -15.49 8.38 -12.91
CA LEU A 122 -14.87 8.93 -11.70
C LEU A 122 -15.86 9.05 -10.53
N SER A 123 -17.11 9.39 -10.81
CA SER A 123 -18.19 9.55 -9.83
C SER A 123 -18.81 8.21 -9.44
N GLN A 124 -18.41 7.11 -10.08
CA GLN A 124 -18.88 5.77 -9.73
C GLN A 124 -17.87 5.09 -8.80
N ALA A 125 -18.35 4.35 -7.82
CA ALA A 125 -17.49 3.51 -7.01
C ALA A 125 -17.06 2.29 -7.84
N VAL A 126 -15.83 2.31 -8.37
CA VAL A 126 -15.27 1.18 -9.14
C VAL A 126 -14.43 0.32 -8.22
N ASP A 127 -14.71 -0.98 -8.12
CA ASP A 127 -13.90 -1.93 -7.33
C ASP A 127 -12.59 -2.20 -8.09
N MET A 128 -11.47 -1.66 -7.63
CA MET A 128 -10.16 -2.00 -8.20
C MET A 128 -9.74 -3.37 -7.63
N PRO A 129 -9.18 -4.29 -8.43
CA PRO A 129 -8.58 -5.48 -7.88
C PRO A 129 -7.50 -5.07 -6.87
N ASN A 130 -7.70 -5.47 -5.61
CA ASN A 130 -6.85 -5.16 -4.47
C ASN A 130 -5.37 -5.25 -4.83
N GLN A 131 -4.68 -4.10 -4.93
CA GLN A 131 -3.25 -4.09 -4.68
C GLN A 131 -3.06 -4.34 -3.20
N ILE A 132 -2.58 -5.54 -2.86
CA ILE A 132 -2.27 -5.89 -1.49
C ILE A 132 -1.24 -4.87 -0.99
N PRO A 133 -1.54 -4.05 0.04
CA PRO A 133 -0.54 -3.18 0.64
C PRO A 133 0.73 -3.98 0.93
N VAL A 134 1.91 -3.42 0.68
CA VAL A 134 3.19 -4.15 0.87
C VAL A 134 3.25 -4.83 2.24
N LYS A 135 2.72 -4.18 3.28
CA LYS A 135 2.54 -4.78 4.61
C LYS A 135 1.69 -6.06 4.60
N LYS A 136 0.52 -6.06 3.94
CA LYS A 136 -0.32 -7.24 3.78
C LYS A 136 0.32 -8.31 2.88
N ALA A 137 1.15 -7.92 1.92
CA ALA A 137 1.88 -8.86 1.06
C ALA A 137 2.97 -9.57 1.87
N ILE A 138 3.70 -8.82 2.70
CA ILE A 138 4.66 -9.35 3.68
C ILE A 138 3.93 -10.25 4.70
N GLU A 139 2.80 -9.81 5.26
CA GLU A 139 1.98 -10.63 6.17
C GLU A 139 1.52 -11.93 5.49
N LYS A 140 1.15 -11.89 4.21
CA LYS A 140 0.74 -13.07 3.45
C LYS A 140 1.90 -14.02 3.15
N ILE A 141 3.08 -13.51 2.78
CA ILE A 141 4.29 -14.33 2.57
C ILE A 141 4.73 -14.98 3.89
N ILE A 142 4.71 -14.21 4.99
CA ILE A 142 4.98 -14.74 6.32
C ILE A 142 3.95 -15.83 6.65
N TYR A 143 2.66 -15.61 6.36
CA TYR A 143 1.61 -16.59 6.61
C TYR A 143 1.79 -17.87 5.79
N GLU A 144 2.11 -17.78 4.50
CA GLU A 144 2.35 -18.93 3.63
C GLU A 144 3.56 -19.75 4.12
N ASN A 145 4.64 -19.08 4.54
CA ASN A 145 5.80 -19.74 5.13
C ASN A 145 5.45 -20.40 6.48
N LEU A 146 4.72 -19.71 7.37
CA LEU A 146 4.28 -20.24 8.66
C LEU A 146 3.34 -21.44 8.51
N GLN A 147 2.46 -21.44 7.52
CA GLN A 147 1.60 -22.57 7.23
C GLN A 147 2.42 -23.78 6.77
N SER A 148 3.43 -23.57 5.92
CA SER A 148 4.33 -24.64 5.47
C SER A 148 5.17 -25.25 6.61
N ASP A 149 5.60 -24.42 7.57
CA ASP A 149 6.34 -24.89 8.74
C ASP A 149 5.42 -25.59 9.74
N PHE A 150 4.22 -25.04 9.96
CA PHE A 150 3.20 -25.69 10.79
C PHE A 150 2.82 -27.07 10.23
N ASP A 151 2.68 -27.21 8.91
CA ASP A 151 2.38 -28.48 8.27
C ASP A 151 3.47 -29.55 8.47
N ARG A 152 4.71 -29.13 8.78
CA ARG A 152 5.86 -30.01 9.00
C ARG A 152 6.06 -30.46 10.44
N ILE A 153 5.33 -29.91 11.40
CA ILE A 153 5.49 -30.30 12.81
C ILE A 153 4.85 -31.65 13.11
N ASP A 154 5.33 -32.31 14.16
CA ASP A 154 4.82 -33.62 14.55
C ASP A 154 3.34 -33.58 14.98
N SER A 155 2.68 -34.74 14.89
CA SER A 155 1.24 -34.85 15.11
C SER A 155 0.80 -34.55 16.55
N GLU A 156 1.70 -34.72 17.53
CA GLU A 156 1.41 -34.44 18.94
C GLU A 156 1.39 -32.92 19.17
N MET A 157 2.37 -32.20 18.63
CA MET A 157 2.41 -30.74 18.71
C MET A 157 1.28 -30.06 17.94
N LYS A 158 0.92 -30.56 16.75
CA LYS A 158 -0.28 -30.07 16.05
C LYS A 158 -1.53 -30.20 16.91
N LYS A 159 -1.72 -31.36 17.55
CA LYS A 159 -2.87 -31.62 18.41
C LYS A 159 -2.94 -30.65 19.59
N ILE A 160 -1.81 -30.40 20.25
CA ILE A 160 -1.73 -29.45 21.37
C ILE A 160 -2.12 -28.04 20.93
N LEU A 161 -1.59 -27.56 19.79
CA LEU A 161 -1.88 -26.22 19.28
C LEU A 161 -3.33 -26.08 18.83
N VAL A 162 -3.88 -27.06 18.10
CA VAL A 162 -5.29 -27.05 17.66
C VAL A 162 -6.26 -27.04 18.85
N GLN A 163 -5.96 -27.75 19.94
CA GLN A 163 -6.83 -27.82 21.11
C GLN A 163 -6.76 -26.57 22.00
N ASN A 164 -5.68 -25.79 21.91
CA ASN A 164 -5.41 -24.69 22.84
C ASN A 164 -5.30 -23.32 22.16
N SER A 165 -5.53 -23.21 20.85
CA SER A 165 -5.44 -21.94 20.11
C SER A 165 -6.71 -21.59 19.35
N PHE A 166 -6.87 -20.29 19.08
CA PHE A 166 -7.89 -19.79 18.14
C PHE A 166 -7.36 -19.74 16.70
N ASN A 167 -6.03 -19.76 16.54
CA ASN A 167 -5.34 -19.80 15.27
C ASN A 167 -4.01 -20.56 15.45
N PRO A 168 -3.96 -21.87 15.13
CA PRO A 168 -2.80 -22.72 15.40
C PRO A 168 -1.52 -22.27 14.70
N GLU A 169 -1.62 -21.78 13.47
CA GLU A 169 -0.48 -21.32 12.67
C GLU A 169 0.16 -20.07 13.26
N LYS A 170 -0.64 -19.10 13.70
CA LYS A 170 -0.14 -17.90 14.39
C LYS A 170 0.35 -18.20 15.81
N ALA A 171 -0.31 -19.13 16.50
CA ALA A 171 0.15 -19.59 17.80
C ALA A 171 1.53 -20.24 17.72
N TYR A 172 1.75 -21.07 16.70
CA TYR A 172 3.06 -21.65 16.40
C TYR A 172 4.16 -20.58 16.28
N ALA A 173 3.91 -19.54 15.49
CA ALA A 173 4.88 -18.44 15.29
C ALA A 173 5.21 -17.70 16.59
N GLY A 174 4.18 -17.33 17.37
CA GLY A 174 4.36 -16.60 18.63
C GLY A 174 5.11 -17.43 19.68
N ILE A 175 4.83 -18.74 19.75
CA ILE A 175 5.51 -19.67 20.64
C ILE A 175 6.97 -19.86 20.22
N LEU A 176 7.24 -20.04 18.92
CA LEU A 176 8.59 -20.21 18.37
C LEU A 176 9.52 -19.05 18.77
N ILE A 177 9.07 -17.81 18.58
CA ILE A 177 9.85 -16.61 18.90
C ILE A 177 10.12 -16.57 20.42
N THR A 178 9.07 -16.75 21.23
CA THR A 178 9.17 -16.64 22.69
C THR A 178 10.04 -17.73 23.31
N ALA A 179 9.94 -18.96 22.82
CA ALA A 179 10.69 -20.11 23.33
C ALA A 179 12.19 -20.00 23.07
N ARG A 180 12.61 -19.36 21.96
CA ARG A 180 14.03 -19.18 21.61
C ARG A 180 14.73 -18.08 22.41
N GLU A 181 13.97 -17.13 22.94
CA GLU A 181 14.52 -15.96 23.65
C GLU A 181 14.49 -16.08 25.18
N LYS A 182 13.73 -17.03 25.73
CA LYS A 182 13.42 -17.10 27.16
C LYS A 182 13.78 -18.44 27.76
N SER A 183 14.11 -18.47 29.05
CA SER A 183 14.19 -19.72 29.82
C SER A 183 12.82 -20.39 29.92
N PHE A 184 12.78 -21.67 30.30
CA PHE A 184 11.54 -22.43 30.43
C PHE A 184 10.49 -21.73 31.32
N ASP A 185 10.91 -21.24 32.50
CA ASP A 185 9.99 -20.60 33.45
C ASP A 185 9.49 -19.23 32.93
N GLU A 186 10.36 -18.47 32.28
CA GLU A 186 9.99 -17.18 31.65
C GLU A 186 9.06 -17.37 30.45
N PHE A 187 9.29 -18.42 29.66
CA PHE A 187 8.44 -18.81 28.54
C PHE A 187 7.02 -19.18 29.00
N VAL A 188 6.92 -20.05 30.01
CA VAL A 188 5.61 -20.45 30.57
C VAL A 188 4.90 -19.25 31.18
N SER A 189 5.63 -18.39 31.91
CA SER A 189 5.08 -17.17 32.50
C SER A 189 4.55 -16.20 31.44
N ALA A 190 5.33 -15.92 30.38
CA ALA A 190 4.95 -15.00 29.31
C ALA A 190 3.64 -15.44 28.62
N ILE A 191 3.54 -16.72 28.26
CA ILE A 191 2.34 -17.25 27.59
C ILE A 191 1.15 -17.34 28.56
N SER A 192 1.39 -17.73 29.81
CA SER A 192 0.31 -17.90 30.80
C SER A 192 -0.29 -16.57 31.26
N LEU A 193 0.49 -15.50 31.28
CA LEU A 193 0.00 -14.15 31.62
C LEU A 193 -0.98 -13.67 30.54
N ASN A 194 -0.54 -13.64 29.28
CA ASN A 194 -1.32 -13.08 28.16
C ASN A 194 -1.44 -14.09 26.99
N PRO A 195 -2.21 -15.18 27.12
CA PRO A 195 -2.28 -16.21 26.08
C PRO A 195 -2.87 -15.70 24.76
N THR A 196 -3.76 -14.70 24.82
CA THR A 196 -4.39 -14.11 23.64
C THR A 196 -3.41 -13.38 22.73
N ASP A 197 -2.32 -12.84 23.28
CA ASP A 197 -1.26 -12.18 22.51
C ASP A 197 -0.52 -13.19 21.61
N PHE A 198 -0.61 -14.47 21.96
CA PHE A 198 -0.07 -15.60 21.21
C PHE A 198 -1.15 -16.38 20.45
N TYR A 199 -2.35 -15.83 20.27
CA TYR A 199 -3.48 -16.52 19.64
C TYR A 199 -3.91 -17.82 20.36
N LEU A 200 -3.55 -17.94 21.64
CA LEU A 200 -3.88 -19.07 22.49
C LEU A 200 -5.16 -18.78 23.30
N SER A 201 -5.94 -19.83 23.47
CA SER A 201 -7.11 -19.85 24.35
C SER A 201 -6.70 -19.96 25.81
N ALA A 202 -7.61 -19.59 26.72
CA ALA A 202 -7.39 -19.73 28.15
C ALA A 202 -7.12 -21.19 28.60
N ASN A 203 -7.45 -22.19 27.79
CA ASN A 203 -7.18 -23.60 28.08
C ASN A 203 -5.68 -23.90 28.19
N ILE A 204 -4.82 -23.12 27.53
CA ILE A 204 -3.36 -23.32 27.61
C ILE A 204 -2.83 -23.25 29.06
N LYS A 205 -3.52 -22.49 29.94
CA LYS A 205 -3.15 -22.37 31.35
C LYS A 205 -3.39 -23.66 32.15
N LYS A 206 -4.15 -24.61 31.60
CA LYS A 206 -4.48 -25.91 32.24
C LYS A 206 -3.47 -27.00 31.90
N LEU A 207 -2.51 -26.73 31.01
CA LEU A 207 -1.48 -27.70 30.66
C LEU A 207 -0.63 -28.05 31.88
N SER A 208 -0.30 -29.34 31.98
CA SER A 208 0.63 -29.85 32.97
C SER A 208 2.05 -29.36 32.70
N LYS A 209 2.91 -29.40 33.73
CA LYS A 209 4.34 -29.06 33.59
C LYS A 209 5.03 -29.90 32.50
N ASN A 210 4.64 -31.18 32.35
CA ASN A 210 5.19 -32.06 31.33
C ASN A 210 4.77 -31.64 29.91
N GLU A 211 3.51 -31.22 29.71
CA GLU A 211 3.05 -30.68 28.43
C GLU A 211 3.76 -29.37 28.08
N TRP A 212 3.94 -28.47 29.04
CA TRP A 212 4.75 -27.27 28.85
C TRP A 212 6.20 -27.58 28.46
N GLN A 213 6.82 -28.57 29.11
CA GLN A 213 8.19 -28.99 28.79
C GLN A 213 8.31 -29.58 27.39
N LYS A 214 7.30 -30.33 26.94
CA LYS A 214 7.23 -30.84 25.56
C LYS A 214 7.17 -29.71 24.55
N ILE A 215 6.25 -28.75 24.75
CA ILE A 215 6.12 -27.57 23.88
C ILE A 215 7.45 -26.82 23.83
N TYR A 216 8.01 -26.45 24.98
CA TYR A 216 9.25 -25.68 25.02
C TYR A 216 10.42 -26.43 24.35
N SER A 217 10.58 -27.72 24.64
CA SER A 217 11.67 -28.53 24.06
C SER A 217 11.56 -28.66 22.54
N PHE A 218 10.34 -28.69 22.00
CA PHE A 218 10.10 -28.74 20.55
C PHE A 218 10.72 -27.53 19.86
N PHE A 219 10.52 -26.32 20.39
CA PHE A 219 10.96 -25.07 19.76
C PHE A 219 12.42 -24.68 20.04
N VAL A 220 13.02 -25.27 21.08
CA VAL A 220 14.42 -25.01 21.48
C VAL A 220 15.40 -26.02 20.87
N LYS A 221 14.94 -27.24 20.56
CA LYS A 221 15.80 -28.30 20.00
C LYS A 221 15.70 -28.46 18.48
N GLY A 222 14.80 -27.74 17.81
CA GLY A 222 14.63 -27.69 16.35
C GLY A 222 15.09 -26.38 15.73
#